data_AF-A0A945KQR7-F1
#
_entry.id   AF-A0A945KQR7-F1
#
_cell.length_a   1.000
_cell.length_b   1.000
_cell.length_c   1.000
_cell.angle_alpha   90.00
_cell.angle_beta   90.00
_cell.angle_gamma   90.00
#
_symmetry.space_group_name_H-M   'P 1'
#
loop_
_entity.id
_entity.type
_entity.pdbx_description
1 polymer ?
#
loop_
_entity_poly.entity_id
_entity_poly.type
_entity_poly.pdbx_seq_one_letter_code
_entity_poly.pdbx_strand_id
1 'polypeptide(L)'
;MAAEAAEAAEAAEAGGAPDLEEAVDQSVEGDHALLSAAEDDEENQRSATDLAAVYNIPVKVSAVLGRSTMQVSSLLKMGRGAVIELDRKVGEAIDIYVNNRLVARGEVVVVDERLGVTMTEIIKGGKH
;
A
#
# COMPACT_ATOMS: atom_id res chain seq x y z
N MET A 1 -12.89 72.09 -25.92
CA MET A 1 -11.53 72.64 -26.11
C MET A 1 -10.59 71.47 -25.91
N ALA A 2 -10.14 70.81 -26.97
CA ALA A 2 -9.23 71.29 -28.03
C ALA A 2 -7.75 71.16 -27.63
N ALA A 3 -6.96 70.82 -28.65
CA ALA A 3 -5.49 70.75 -28.74
C ALA A 3 -4.86 69.44 -28.22
N GLU A 4 -4.47 68.49 -29.09
CA GLU A 4 -3.31 68.47 -30.03
C GLU A 4 -2.06 67.91 -29.33
N ALA A 5 -1.53 66.73 -29.71
CA ALA A 5 -0.81 66.38 -30.94
C ALA A 5 0.59 67.04 -31.01
N ALA A 6 1.63 66.19 -31.06
CA ALA A 6 3.03 66.39 -31.50
C ALA A 6 3.93 65.41 -30.71
N GLU A 7 4.90 64.66 -31.24
CA GLU A 7 5.53 64.60 -32.55
C GLU A 7 6.34 63.28 -32.65
N ALA A 8 6.64 62.88 -33.88
CA ALA A 8 7.28 61.63 -34.28
C ALA A 8 8.82 61.73 -34.42
N ALA A 9 9.42 60.62 -34.87
CA ALA A 9 10.75 60.45 -35.48
C ALA A 9 11.93 60.31 -34.49
N GLU A 10 12.99 59.54 -34.75
CA GLU A 10 13.50 58.92 -35.98
C GLU A 10 14.43 57.73 -35.65
N ALA A 11 14.76 56.97 -36.68
CA ALA A 11 15.44 55.69 -36.69
C ALA A 11 16.98 55.76 -36.65
N ALA A 12 17.56 54.56 -36.50
CA ALA A 12 18.84 54.07 -37.02
C ALA A 12 20.14 54.51 -36.33
N GLU A 13 20.90 53.51 -35.84
CA GLU A 13 22.16 53.17 -36.49
C GLU A 13 22.58 51.72 -36.20
N ALA A 14 22.94 51.03 -37.28
CA ALA A 14 23.55 49.71 -37.29
C ALA A 14 25.07 49.87 -37.21
N GLY A 15 25.77 48.96 -36.52
CA GLY A 15 27.21 48.84 -36.69
C GLY A 15 27.91 48.01 -35.62
N GLY A 16 28.47 46.87 -36.06
CA GLY A 16 29.61 46.25 -35.40
C GLY A 16 29.39 44.84 -34.88
N ALA A 17 29.42 43.85 -35.76
CA ALA A 17 29.97 42.55 -35.37
C ALA A 17 31.49 42.71 -35.15
N PRO A 18 32.05 42.08 -34.12
CA PRO A 18 33.19 41.22 -34.40
C PRO A 18 33.00 39.83 -33.79
N ASP A 19 33.13 38.88 -34.70
CA ASP A 19 33.88 37.63 -34.63
C ASP A 19 33.90 36.76 -33.38
N LEU A 20 33.70 35.49 -33.71
CA LEU A 20 33.58 34.30 -32.90
C LEU A 20 34.92 33.89 -32.26
N GLU A 21 34.78 33.15 -31.15
CA GLU A 21 35.76 32.22 -30.56
C GLU A 21 36.86 32.81 -29.65
N GLU A 22 36.57 32.89 -28.35
CA GLU A 22 37.53 32.39 -27.36
C GLU A 22 36.79 31.73 -26.18
N ALA A 23 37.05 30.44 -26.00
CA ALA A 23 36.47 29.63 -24.95
C ALA A 23 37.17 29.89 -23.62
N VAL A 24 36.42 30.27 -22.57
CA VAL A 24 36.74 29.88 -21.18
C VAL A 24 35.44 29.73 -20.38
N ASP A 25 35.21 28.48 -19.99
CA ASP A 25 34.28 27.98 -18.98
C ASP A 25 34.46 28.65 -17.61
N GLN A 26 33.36 29.09 -16.99
CA GLN A 26 33.15 29.05 -15.54
C GLN A 26 31.70 29.44 -15.15
N SER A 27 30.88 28.41 -14.95
CA SER A 27 29.95 28.23 -13.82
C SER A 27 29.19 29.47 -13.28
N VAL A 28 27.89 29.52 -13.57
CA VAL A 28 26.86 30.05 -12.66
C VAL A 28 25.60 29.17 -12.76
N GLU A 29 25.67 28.00 -12.12
CA GLU A 29 24.49 27.27 -11.65
C GLU A 29 24.11 27.84 -10.29
N GLY A 30 22.84 28.25 -10.11
CA GLY A 30 22.33 28.51 -8.77
C GLY A 30 21.18 29.50 -8.72
N ASP A 31 20.00 29.12 -9.22
CA ASP A 31 18.74 29.68 -8.68
C ASP A 31 17.48 28.82 -8.89
N HIS A 32 17.60 27.48 -8.93
CA HIS A 32 16.41 26.60 -9.05
C HIS A 32 16.27 25.57 -7.92
N ALA A 33 17.12 25.60 -6.89
CA ALA A 33 17.19 24.55 -5.87
C ALA A 33 16.37 24.81 -4.59
N LEU A 34 15.57 25.88 -4.53
CA LEU A 34 14.80 26.23 -3.32
C LEU A 34 13.29 25.97 -3.42
N LEU A 35 12.79 25.51 -4.57
CA LEU A 35 11.37 25.23 -4.79
C LEU A 35 10.99 23.74 -4.72
N SER A 36 11.96 22.81 -4.76
CA SER A 36 11.66 21.37 -4.76
C SER A 36 11.56 20.73 -3.36
N ALA A 37 12.16 21.34 -2.33
CA ALA A 37 12.21 20.75 -0.99
C ALA A 37 10.88 20.84 -0.21
N ALA A 38 9.92 21.64 -0.68
CA ALA A 38 8.61 21.78 -0.04
C ALA A 38 7.52 20.90 -0.68
N GLU A 39 7.79 20.28 -1.82
CA GLU A 39 6.83 19.44 -2.54
C GLU A 39 6.94 17.95 -2.12
N ASP A 40 8.14 17.50 -1.73
CA ASP A 40 8.41 16.12 -1.31
C ASP A 40 7.82 15.75 0.07
N ASP A 41 7.73 16.72 0.99
CA ASP A 41 7.20 16.48 2.35
C ASP A 41 5.67 16.31 2.37
N GLU A 42 4.96 16.94 1.45
CA GLU A 42 3.50 16.89 1.35
C GLU A 42 3.00 15.55 0.76
N GLU A 43 3.73 14.95 -0.19
CA GLU A 43 3.39 13.63 -0.74
C GLU A 43 3.62 12.50 0.26
N ASN A 44 4.70 12.56 1.05
CA ASN A 44 4.99 11.57 2.09
C ASN A 44 3.95 11.61 3.24
N GLN A 45 3.46 12.80 3.60
CA GLN A 45 2.41 12.98 4.61
C GLN A 45 1.04 12.45 4.15
N ARG A 46 0.69 12.62 2.87
CA ARG A 46 -0.53 12.02 2.28
C ARG A 46 -0.45 10.50 2.25
N SER A 47 0.68 9.93 1.84
CA SER A 47 0.92 8.48 1.83
C SER A 47 0.79 7.83 3.21
N ALA A 48 1.35 8.46 4.26
CA ALA A 48 1.22 7.96 5.63
C ALA A 48 -0.24 8.00 6.14
N THR A 49 -1.00 9.03 5.76
CA THR A 49 -2.41 9.20 6.15
C THR A 49 -3.33 8.22 5.42
N ASP A 50 -3.07 7.96 4.13
CA ASP A 50 -3.82 6.99 3.33
C ASP A 50 -3.59 5.55 3.82
N LEU A 51 -2.37 5.21 4.22
CA LEU A 51 -2.07 3.93 4.86
C LEU A 51 -2.76 3.78 6.23
N ALA A 52 -2.88 4.87 7.01
CA ALA A 52 -3.61 4.90 8.28
C ALA A 52 -5.08 4.49 8.10
N ALA A 53 -5.72 4.87 6.99
CA ALA A 53 -7.08 4.47 6.68
C ALA A 53 -7.22 2.97 6.37
N VAL A 54 -6.22 2.36 5.72
CA VAL A 54 -6.23 0.92 5.35
C VAL A 54 -6.14 0.00 6.59
N TYR A 55 -5.48 0.43 7.66
CA TYR A 55 -5.36 -0.38 8.89
C TYR A 55 -6.69 -0.62 9.62
N ASN A 56 -7.73 0.18 9.34
CA ASN A 56 -9.03 0.07 10.01
C ASN A 56 -10.05 -0.80 9.26
N ILE A 57 -9.64 -1.47 8.17
CA ILE A 57 -10.54 -2.29 7.38
C ILE A 57 -10.85 -3.59 8.15
N PRO A 58 -12.13 -3.87 8.46
CA PRO A 58 -12.51 -5.10 9.14
C PRO A 58 -12.24 -6.31 8.24
N VAL A 59 -11.61 -7.34 8.80
CA VAL A 59 -11.32 -8.60 8.09
C VAL A 59 -11.99 -9.79 8.77
N LYS A 60 -12.42 -10.78 7.98
CA LYS A 60 -12.98 -12.01 8.51
C LYS A 60 -11.85 -13.00 8.82
N VAL A 61 -11.69 -13.30 10.09
CA VAL A 61 -10.79 -14.36 10.58
C VAL A 61 -11.59 -15.64 10.74
N SER A 62 -11.04 -16.77 10.29
CA SER A 62 -11.66 -18.09 10.42
C SER A 62 -10.63 -19.09 10.92
N ALA A 63 -10.89 -19.70 12.07
CA ALA A 63 -10.06 -20.75 12.65
C ALA A 63 -10.65 -22.11 12.26
N VAL A 64 -9.85 -22.96 11.60
CA VAL A 64 -10.30 -24.25 11.07
C VAL A 64 -9.65 -25.37 11.88
N LEU A 65 -10.47 -26.07 12.66
CA LEU A 65 -10.05 -27.22 13.46
C LEU A 65 -9.55 -28.39 12.59
N GLY A 66 -10.24 -28.66 11.47
CA GLY A 66 -9.91 -29.76 10.58
C GLY A 66 -10.82 -29.80 9.36
N ARG A 67 -10.45 -30.60 8.37
CA ARG A 67 -11.18 -30.83 7.13
C ARG A 67 -11.50 -32.31 6.99
N SER A 68 -12.57 -32.61 6.28
CA SER A 68 -12.93 -33.99 5.95
C SER A 68 -13.53 -34.03 4.56
N THR A 69 -13.06 -34.96 3.72
CA THR A 69 -13.56 -35.16 2.37
C THR A 69 -14.39 -36.43 2.32
N MET A 70 -15.62 -36.34 1.83
CA MET A 70 -16.53 -37.48 1.73
C MET A 70 -17.33 -37.45 0.43
N GLN A 71 -17.89 -38.60 0.06
CA GLN A 71 -18.76 -38.68 -1.11
C GLN A 71 -20.11 -38.02 -0.82
N VAL A 72 -20.70 -37.40 -1.86
CA VAL A 72 -22.03 -36.79 -1.79
C VAL A 72 -23.09 -37.78 -1.28
N SER A 73 -22.96 -39.05 -1.66
CA SER A 73 -23.84 -40.14 -1.21
C SER A 73 -23.81 -40.35 0.31
N SER A 74 -22.64 -40.17 0.94
CA SER A 74 -22.48 -40.29 2.40
C SER A 74 -23.06 -39.07 3.11
N LEU A 75 -22.90 -37.89 2.51
CA LEU A 75 -23.46 -36.64 3.04
C LEU A 75 -24.99 -36.65 3.05
N LEU A 76 -25.62 -37.14 1.98
CA LEU A 76 -27.08 -37.28 1.90
C LEU A 76 -27.65 -38.29 2.90
N LYS A 77 -26.85 -39.26 3.35
CA LYS A 77 -27.24 -40.27 4.35
C LYS A 77 -27.04 -39.78 5.78
N MET A 78 -26.39 -38.63 5.99
CA MET A 78 -26.17 -38.11 7.34
C MET A 78 -27.49 -37.62 7.94
N GLY A 79 -27.81 -38.18 9.10
CA GLY A 79 -28.90 -37.75 9.95
C GLY A 79 -28.40 -36.97 11.16
N ARG A 80 -29.33 -36.61 12.04
CA ARG A 80 -29.00 -36.05 13.36
C ARG A 80 -28.16 -37.06 14.14
N GLY A 81 -27.05 -36.59 14.72
CA GLY A 81 -26.13 -37.44 15.49
C GLY A 81 -25.03 -38.11 14.68
N ALA A 82 -24.88 -37.79 13.38
CA ALA A 82 -23.72 -38.23 12.62
C ALA A 82 -22.42 -37.61 13.17
N VAL A 83 -21.43 -38.46 13.43
CA VAL A 83 -20.07 -38.06 13.86
C VAL A 83 -19.15 -38.11 12.65
N ILE A 84 -18.47 -36.99 12.36
CA ILE A 84 -17.54 -36.88 11.24
C ILE A 84 -16.13 -36.81 11.80
N GLU A 85 -15.29 -37.76 11.39
CA GLU A 85 -13.88 -37.72 11.68
C GLU A 85 -13.20 -36.68 10.79
N LEU A 86 -12.37 -35.85 11.42
CA LEU A 86 -11.54 -34.85 10.73
C LEU A 86 -10.14 -35.42 10.49
N ASP A 87 -9.43 -34.83 9.56
CA ASP A 87 -8.05 -35.19 9.21
C ASP A 87 -7.00 -34.84 10.29
N ARG A 88 -7.38 -34.02 11.27
CA ARG A 88 -6.46 -33.43 12.26
C ARG A 88 -6.54 -34.14 13.61
N LYS A 89 -5.38 -34.38 14.24
CA LYS A 89 -5.30 -35.05 15.55
C LYS A 89 -5.53 -34.09 16.71
N VAL A 90 -5.94 -34.63 17.85
CA VAL A 90 -6.06 -33.86 19.10
C VAL A 90 -4.69 -33.34 19.52
N GLY A 91 -4.59 -32.03 19.74
CA GLY A 91 -3.35 -31.37 20.14
C GLY A 91 -2.46 -30.90 18.99
N GLU A 92 -2.88 -31.07 17.73
CA GLU A 92 -2.21 -30.44 16.59
C GLU A 92 -2.63 -28.97 16.44
N ALA A 93 -1.70 -28.15 15.92
CA ALA A 93 -1.98 -26.76 15.61
C ALA A 93 -3.06 -26.66 14.51
N ILE A 94 -4.05 -25.80 14.75
CA ILE A 94 -5.13 -25.48 13.82
C ILE A 94 -4.72 -24.37 12.85
N ASP A 95 -5.39 -24.33 11.70
CA ASP A 95 -5.11 -23.34 10.65
C ASP A 95 -5.96 -22.08 10.88
N ILE A 96 -5.33 -20.91 10.79
CA ILE A 96 -5.99 -19.62 10.89
C ILE A 96 -5.97 -18.94 9.53
N TYR A 97 -7.16 -18.64 9.02
CA TYR A 97 -7.38 -17.99 7.74
C TYR A 97 -7.89 -16.57 7.92
N VAL A 98 -7.42 -15.66 7.07
CA VAL A 98 -7.96 -14.31 6.91
C VAL A 98 -8.32 -14.14 5.44
N ASN A 99 -9.58 -13.86 5.13
CA ASN A 99 -10.08 -13.76 3.74
C ASN A 99 -9.58 -14.93 2.85
N ASN A 100 -9.74 -16.17 3.34
CA ASN A 100 -9.33 -17.40 2.67
C ASN A 100 -7.81 -17.61 2.47
N ARG A 101 -6.95 -16.74 3.03
CA ARG A 101 -5.50 -16.92 3.05
C ARG A 101 -5.04 -17.48 4.40
N LEU A 102 -4.22 -18.52 4.38
CA LEU A 102 -3.57 -19.04 5.59
C LEU A 102 -2.57 -18.00 6.09
N VAL A 103 -2.78 -17.49 7.30
CA VAL A 103 -1.92 -16.45 7.90
C VAL A 103 -1.15 -16.96 9.10
N ALA A 104 -1.61 -18.02 9.75
CA ALA A 104 -1.02 -18.49 10.98
C ALA A 104 -1.48 -19.90 11.34
N ARG A 105 -0.77 -20.48 12.31
CA ARG A 105 -1.15 -21.69 13.04
C ARG A 105 -1.25 -21.37 14.52
N GLY A 106 -2.10 -22.10 15.22
CA GLY A 106 -2.28 -21.91 16.65
C GLY A 106 -2.88 -23.12 17.34
N GLU A 107 -2.88 -23.10 18.66
CA GLU A 107 -3.43 -24.16 19.49
C GLU A 107 -4.76 -23.72 20.10
N VAL A 108 -5.70 -24.66 20.21
CA VAL A 108 -7.01 -24.38 20.83
C VAL A 108 -6.83 -24.38 22.34
N VAL A 109 -7.24 -23.29 22.97
CA VAL A 109 -7.23 -23.12 24.43
C VAL A 109 -8.64 -22.77 24.90
N VAL A 110 -8.96 -23.11 26.14
CA VAL A 110 -10.22 -22.67 26.76
C VAL A 110 -9.90 -21.54 27.73
N VAL A 111 -10.53 -20.38 27.52
CA VAL A 111 -10.35 -19.19 28.35
C VAL A 111 -11.73 -18.71 28.76
N ASP A 112 -12.00 -18.61 30.08
CA ASP A 112 -13.28 -18.13 30.61
C ASP A 112 -14.52 -18.82 29.99
N GLU A 113 -14.48 -20.16 29.91
CA GLU A 113 -15.52 -20.99 29.28
C GLU A 113 -15.75 -20.74 27.78
N ARG A 114 -14.85 -19.98 27.14
CA ARG A 114 -14.85 -19.71 25.70
C ARG A 114 -13.70 -20.44 25.02
N LEU A 115 -13.94 -20.84 23.78
CA LEU A 115 -12.87 -21.36 22.93
C LEU A 115 -12.03 -20.18 22.43
N GLY A 116 -10.73 -20.24 22.72
CA GLY A 116 -9.70 -19.33 22.24
C GLY A 116 -8.68 -20.06 21.38
N VAL A 117 -7.86 -19.29 20.68
CA VAL A 117 -6.76 -19.80 19.87
C VAL A 117 -5.50 -19.02 20.22
N THR A 118 -4.49 -19.72 20.73
CA THR A 118 -3.17 -19.14 20.97
C THR A 118 -2.33 -19.26 19.71
N MET A 119 -1.80 -18.15 19.21
CA MET A 119 -0.97 -18.17 18.00
C MET A 119 0.39 -18.80 18.31
N THR A 120 0.76 -19.83 17.56
CA THR A 120 2.07 -20.49 17.66
C THR A 120 3.02 -20.02 16.58
N GLU A 121 2.52 -19.90 15.35
CA GLU A 121 3.32 -19.53 14.19
C GLU A 121 2.57 -18.54 13.30
N ILE A 122 3.23 -17.47 12.87
CA ILE A 122 2.69 -16.48 11.93
C ILE A 122 3.37 -16.65 10.58
N ILE A 123 2.58 -16.91 9.55
CA ILE A 123 3.04 -17.03 8.18
C ILE A 123 2.90 -15.65 7.54
N LYS A 124 4.03 -14.94 7.39
CA LYS A 124 4.05 -13.61 6.78
C LYS A 124 3.76 -13.74 5.29
N GLY A 125 2.53 -13.41 4.90
CA GLY A 125 2.11 -13.34 3.51
C GLY A 125 2.73 -12.11 2.84
N GLY A 126 3.93 -12.24 2.32
CA GLY A 126 4.61 -11.15 1.61
C GLY A 126 6.09 -11.39 1.42
N LYS A 127 6.45 -12.30 0.51
CA LYS A 127 7.69 -12.18 -0.27
C LYS A 127 7.22 -12.04 -1.72
N HIS A 128 7.69 -10.96 -2.36
CA HIS A 128 7.37 -10.48 -3.70
C HIS A 128 6.87 -11.52 -4.70
#